data_AF-A0A5N9EN52-F1
#
_entry.id   AF-A0A5N9EN52-F1
#
_cell.length_a   1.000
_cell.length_b   1.000
_cell.length_c   1.000
_cell.angle_alpha   90.00
_cell.angle_beta   90.00
_cell.angle_gamma   90.00
#
_symmetry.space_group_name_H-M   'P 1'
#
loop_
_entity.id
_entity.type
_entity.pdbx_description
1 polymer ?
#
loop_
_entity_poly.entity_id
_entity_poly.type
_entity_poly.pdbx_seq_one_letter_code
_entity_poly.pdbx_strand_id
1 'polypeptide(L)'
;MEDVGTATLNECVQIAGWIARSVRFPVILDGDTGHGGIIAVRRMIEDCIREGIAGVRIDDQPIEGKRGTGTAGMEVQSLDVVLTRYRAAVDRERELDPNFVVMAQCYVAEASNGGLKSLSYR
;
A
#
# COMPACT_ATOMS: atom_id res chain seq x y z
N MET A 1 13.63 14.26 -1.62
CA MET A 1 13.73 12.82 -1.94
C MET A 1 12.64 12.53 -2.95
N GLU A 2 12.94 11.80 -4.02
CA GLU A 2 11.91 11.38 -4.98
C GLU A 2 11.06 10.27 -4.38
N ASP A 3 9.77 10.21 -4.73
CA ASP A 3 8.86 9.17 -4.29
C ASP A 3 9.01 7.91 -5.17
N VAL A 4 10.04 7.12 -4.87
CA VAL A 4 10.44 5.95 -5.67
C VAL A 4 10.60 4.68 -4.83
N GLY A 5 10.01 4.66 -3.62
CA GLY A 5 9.97 3.46 -2.77
C GLY A 5 11.29 3.11 -2.09
N THR A 6 12.15 4.11 -1.85
CA THR A 6 13.45 3.91 -1.20
C THR A 6 13.35 3.84 0.33
N ALA A 7 12.28 4.37 0.92
CA ALA A 7 12.06 4.27 2.36
C ALA A 7 11.74 2.81 2.74
N THR A 8 12.40 2.33 3.78
CA THR A 8 12.15 0.97 4.27
C THR A 8 10.81 0.92 5.03
N LEU A 9 10.19 -0.25 5.04
CA LEU A 9 8.98 -0.49 5.83
C LEU A 9 9.17 -0.08 7.30
N ASN A 10 10.32 -0.41 7.89
CA ASN A 10 10.61 -0.12 9.29
C ASN A 10 10.64 1.40 9.57
N GLU A 11 11.25 2.19 8.68
CA GLU A 11 11.29 3.65 8.81
C GLU A 11 9.88 4.25 8.71
N CYS A 12 9.09 3.80 7.73
CA CYS A 12 7.72 4.25 7.53
C CYS A 12 6.83 3.94 8.76
N VAL A 13 6.86 2.69 9.24
CA VAL A 13 6.07 2.26 10.40
C VAL A 13 6.52 2.96 11.67
N GLN A 14 7.83 3.12 11.89
CA GLN A 14 8.36 3.81 13.07
C GLN A 14 7.83 5.23 13.18
N ILE A 15 7.91 6.00 12.09
CA ILE A 15 7.43 7.38 12.04
C ILE A 15 5.91 7.44 12.21
N ALA A 16 5.17 6.60 11.50
CA ALA A 16 3.71 6.57 11.62
C ALA A 16 3.24 6.14 13.02
N GLY A 17 3.95 5.24 13.68
CA GLY A 17 3.72 4.84 15.08
C GLY A 17 3.95 5.99 16.06
N TRP A 18 4.99 6.80 15.89
CA TRP A 18 5.19 8.02 16.68
C TRP A 18 4.02 8.99 16.56
N ILE A 19 3.54 9.18 15.33
CA ILE A 19 2.39 10.05 15.05
C ILE A 19 1.13 9.47 15.71
N ALA A 20 0.83 8.19 15.49
CA ALA A 20 -0.34 7.52 16.03
C ALA A 20 -0.44 7.63 17.56
N ARG A 21 0.68 7.46 18.27
CA ARG A 21 0.73 7.63 19.74
C ARG A 21 0.59 9.07 20.22
N SER A 22 0.85 10.04 19.35
CA SER A 22 0.81 11.46 19.70
C SER A 22 -0.56 12.10 19.47
N VAL A 23 -1.49 11.39 18.82
CA VAL A 23 -2.81 11.92 18.43
C VAL A 23 -3.95 11.05 18.97
N ARG A 24 -5.18 11.58 18.90
CA ARG A 24 -6.41 10.89 19.34
C ARG A 24 -7.33 10.46 18.19
N PHE A 25 -6.96 10.77 16.95
CA PHE A 25 -7.68 10.38 15.75
C PHE A 25 -6.91 9.28 15.00
N PRO A 26 -7.59 8.44 14.20
CA PRO A 26 -6.93 7.36 13.48
C PRO A 26 -5.90 7.88 12.48
N VAL A 27 -4.77 7.17 12.38
CA VAL A 27 -3.70 7.43 11.42
C VAL A 27 -3.66 6.29 10.42
N ILE A 28 -3.61 6.62 9.13
CA ILE A 28 -3.45 5.66 8.03
C ILE A 28 -2.05 5.85 7.45
N LEU A 29 -1.30 4.76 7.34
CA LEU A 29 0.02 4.74 6.73
C LEU A 29 -0.10 4.66 5.19
N ASP A 30 0.76 5.39 4.50
CA ASP A 30 1.10 5.12 3.10
C ASP A 30 2.05 3.91 3.03
N GLY A 31 1.54 2.77 2.55
CA GLY A 31 2.27 1.51 2.46
C GLY A 31 2.92 1.27 1.09
N ASP A 32 2.98 2.29 0.23
CA ASP A 32 3.52 2.19 -1.13
C ASP A 32 2.91 1.00 -1.90
N THR A 33 3.75 0.18 -2.51
CA THR A 33 3.37 -1.05 -3.21
C THR A 33 3.39 -2.28 -2.28
N GLY A 34 3.46 -2.08 -0.96
CA GLY A 34 3.55 -3.14 0.06
C GLY A 34 4.97 -3.54 0.50
N HIS A 35 5.99 -2.73 0.18
CA HIS A 35 7.40 -2.89 0.60
C HIS A 35 8.05 -4.27 0.34
N GLY A 36 7.53 -5.05 -0.59
CA GLY A 36 8.08 -6.36 -0.97
C GLY A 36 7.00 -7.35 -1.40
N GLY A 37 7.31 -8.64 -1.26
CA GLY A 37 6.38 -9.73 -1.59
C GLY A 37 5.24 -9.89 -0.57
N ILE A 38 4.45 -10.95 -0.77
CA ILE A 38 3.26 -11.27 0.05
C ILE A 38 3.55 -11.31 1.57
N ILE A 39 4.70 -11.86 1.97
CA ILE A 39 5.10 -11.91 3.38
C ILE A 39 5.42 -10.52 3.94
N ALA A 40 5.99 -9.62 3.11
CA ALA A 40 6.26 -8.24 3.52
C ALA A 40 4.96 -7.47 3.76
N VAL A 41 3.95 -7.67 2.91
CA VAL A 41 2.62 -7.07 3.08
C VAL A 41 1.98 -7.54 4.39
N ARG A 42 2.00 -8.84 4.68
CA ARG A 42 1.48 -9.38 5.95
C ARG A 42 2.24 -8.83 7.15
N ARG A 43 3.56 -8.73 7.05
CA ARG A 43 4.39 -8.12 8.10
C ARG A 43 4.04 -6.64 8.29
N MET A 44 3.83 -5.88 7.22
CA MET A 44 3.43 -4.47 7.30
C MET A 44 2.12 -4.29 8.06
N ILE A 45 1.10 -5.09 7.77
CA ILE A 45 -0.17 -5.03 8.52
C ILE A 45 0.04 -5.32 10.00
N GLU A 46 0.80 -6.37 10.32
CA GLU A 46 1.12 -6.74 11.71
C GLU A 46 1.88 -5.64 12.46
N ASP A 47 2.93 -5.09 11.83
CA ASP A 47 3.76 -4.03 12.41
C ASP A 47 2.93 -2.73 12.56
N CYS A 48 2.04 -2.41 11.63
CA CYS A 48 1.13 -1.27 11.73
C CYS A 48 0.16 -1.39 12.91
N ILE A 49 -0.54 -2.52 13.02
CA ILE A 49 -1.47 -2.79 14.13
C ILE A 49 -0.73 -2.70 15.46
N ARG A 50 0.48 -3.29 15.55
CA ARG A 50 1.30 -3.27 16.76
C ARG A 50 1.67 -1.85 17.20
N GLU A 51 1.95 -0.96 16.26
CA GLU A 51 2.34 0.43 16.53
C GLU A 51 1.15 1.38 16.73
N GLY A 52 -0.09 0.86 16.69
CA GLY A 52 -1.32 1.64 16.89
C GLY A 52 -1.78 2.41 15.65
N ILE A 53 -1.29 2.04 14.46
CA ILE A 53 -1.74 2.60 13.18
C ILE A 53 -3.09 1.96 12.84
N ALA A 54 -4.06 2.77 12.41
CA ALA A 54 -5.45 2.35 12.20
C ALA A 54 -5.72 1.76 10.81
N GLY A 55 -4.82 1.98 9.86
CA GLY A 55 -4.97 1.45 8.52
C GLY A 55 -3.73 1.64 7.65
N VAL A 56 -3.76 1.03 6.46
CA VAL A 56 -2.75 1.23 5.43
C VAL A 56 -3.40 1.40 4.07
N ARG A 57 -2.81 2.27 3.26
CA ARG A 57 -3.09 2.37 1.83
C ARG A 57 -1.98 1.65 1.07
N ILE A 58 -2.35 0.77 0.15
CA ILE A 58 -1.43 0.10 -0.76
C ILE A 58 -1.83 0.49 -2.17
N ASP A 59 -0.88 0.68 -3.07
CA ASP A 59 -1.16 0.96 -4.48
C ASP A 59 -0.87 -0.22 -5.41
N ASP A 60 -1.26 -0.06 -6.68
CA ASP A 60 -1.16 -1.05 -7.74
C ASP A 60 0.11 -0.93 -8.60
N GLN A 61 1.07 -0.07 -8.24
CA GLN A 61 2.35 0.00 -8.95
C GLN A 61 3.18 -1.27 -8.75
N PRO A 62 4.11 -1.58 -9.68
CA PRO A 62 5.15 -2.57 -9.44
C PRO A 62 6.11 -2.09 -8.35
N ILE A 63 6.62 -3.04 -7.56
CA ILE A 63 7.64 -2.76 -6.53
C ILE A 63 8.93 -2.28 -7.22
N GLU A 64 9.35 -3.00 -8.25
CA GLU A 64 10.45 -2.59 -9.10
C GLU A 64 9.99 -1.45 -10.02
N GLY A 65 10.70 -0.33 -9.99
CA GLY A 65 10.36 0.81 -10.83
C GLY A 65 9.15 1.62 -10.34
N LYS A 66 8.81 1.55 -9.04
CA LYS A 66 7.86 2.49 -8.42
C LYS A 66 8.26 3.92 -8.80
N ARG A 67 7.26 4.72 -9.17
CA ARG A 67 7.40 6.15 -9.45
C ARG A 67 6.40 6.95 -8.64
N GLY A 68 6.69 8.25 -8.50
CA GLY A 68 5.76 9.19 -7.90
C GLY A 68 4.48 9.28 -8.72
N THR A 69 3.35 9.42 -8.05
CA THR A 69 2.04 9.57 -8.69
C THR A 69 2.03 10.73 -9.69
N GLY A 70 1.44 10.50 -10.87
CA GLY A 70 1.33 11.52 -11.92
C GLY A 70 2.63 11.82 -12.68
N THR A 71 3.71 11.08 -12.42
CA THR A 71 4.97 11.24 -13.16
C THR A 71 5.00 10.39 -14.44
N ALA A 72 5.73 10.88 -15.45
CA ALA A 72 5.85 10.18 -16.72
C ALA A 72 6.49 8.80 -16.56
N GLY A 73 5.90 7.81 -17.23
CA GLY A 73 6.37 6.41 -17.19
C GLY A 73 5.94 5.63 -15.96
N MET A 74 5.00 6.14 -15.16
CA MET A 74 4.31 5.37 -14.11
C MET A 74 3.58 4.18 -14.74
N GLU A 75 3.77 3.00 -14.16
CA GLU A 75 3.15 1.74 -14.60
C GLU A 75 2.33 1.14 -13.47
N VAL A 76 1.33 0.33 -13.83
CA VAL A 76 0.58 -0.51 -12.90
C VAL A 76 0.89 -1.97 -13.13
N GLN A 77 0.75 -2.75 -12.06
CA GLN A 77 0.92 -4.18 -12.09
C GLN A 77 -0.37 -4.88 -12.52
N SER A 78 -0.24 -6.10 -13.03
CA SER A 78 -1.37 -6.97 -13.37
C SER A 78 -2.34 -7.15 -12.20
N LEU A 79 -3.63 -7.21 -12.53
CA LEU A 79 -4.70 -7.34 -11.54
C LEU A 79 -4.51 -8.56 -10.62
N ASP A 80 -4.03 -9.69 -11.15
CA ASP A 80 -3.84 -10.91 -10.35
C ASP A 80 -2.79 -10.73 -9.23
N VAL A 81 -1.68 -10.05 -9.53
CA VAL A 81 -0.64 -9.76 -8.53
C VAL A 81 -1.17 -8.77 -7.49
N VAL A 82 -1.86 -7.72 -7.94
CA VAL A 82 -2.46 -6.71 -7.07
C VAL A 82 -3.52 -7.32 -6.15
N LEU A 83 -4.40 -8.18 -6.68
CA LEU A 83 -5.40 -8.89 -5.89
C LEU A 83 -4.76 -9.86 -4.88
N THR A 84 -3.68 -10.54 -5.26
CA THR A 84 -2.95 -11.43 -4.34
C THR A 84 -2.34 -10.62 -3.18
N ARG A 85 -1.81 -9.43 -3.46
CA ARG A 85 -1.31 -8.49 -2.46
C ARG A 85 -2.42 -8.06 -1.49
N TYR A 86 -3.57 -7.63 -1.99
CA TYR A 86 -4.69 -7.21 -1.15
C TYR A 86 -5.29 -8.37 -0.34
N ARG A 87 -5.40 -9.57 -0.92
CA ARG A 87 -5.82 -10.76 -0.17
C ARG A 87 -4.90 -11.00 1.02
N ALA A 88 -3.60 -10.93 0.83
CA ALA A 88 -2.64 -11.11 1.92
C ALA A 88 -2.80 -10.06 3.03
N ALA A 89 -3.07 -8.80 2.65
CA ALA A 89 -3.32 -7.72 3.60
C ALA A 89 -4.61 -7.94 4.40
N VAL A 90 -5.72 -8.24 3.70
CA VAL A 90 -7.05 -8.49 4.30
C VAL A 90 -7.04 -9.75 5.17
N ASP A 91 -6.38 -10.82 4.72
CA ASP A 91 -6.27 -12.04 5.52
C ASP A 91 -5.54 -11.76 6.84
N ARG A 92 -4.47 -10.97 6.80
CA ARG A 92 -3.71 -10.60 8.00
C ARG A 92 -4.47 -9.64 8.91
N GLU A 93 -5.20 -8.69 8.34
CA GLU A 93 -6.14 -7.81 9.06
C GLU A 93 -7.17 -8.65 9.83
N ARG A 94 -7.85 -9.58 9.16
CA ARG A 94 -8.82 -10.49 9.79
C ARG A 94 -8.22 -11.37 10.89
N GLU A 95 -6.96 -11.78 10.74
CA GLU A 95 -6.25 -12.58 11.73
C GLU A 95 -5.92 -11.80 13.02
N LEU A 96 -5.72 -10.47 12.94
CA LEU A 96 -5.16 -9.67 14.02
C LEU A 96 -6.11 -8.61 14.58
N ASP A 97 -6.74 -7.80 13.72
CA ASP A 97 -7.68 -6.75 14.10
C ASP A 97 -8.67 -6.46 12.95
N PRO A 98 -9.91 -6.99 13.04
CA PRO A 98 -10.95 -6.76 12.04
C PRO A 98 -11.39 -5.30 11.83
N ASN A 99 -10.91 -4.37 12.66
CA ASN A 99 -11.19 -2.94 12.53
C ASN A 99 -10.08 -2.19 11.77
N PHE A 100 -8.95 -2.84 11.49
CA PHE A 100 -7.86 -2.23 10.73
C PHE A 100 -8.29 -1.98 9.29
N VAL A 101 -8.04 -0.78 8.78
CA VAL A 101 -8.49 -0.40 7.43
C VAL A 101 -7.42 -0.74 6.39
N VAL A 102 -7.76 -1.60 5.43
CA VAL A 102 -6.96 -1.81 4.22
C VAL A 102 -7.58 -1.02 3.07
N MET A 103 -6.87 0.01 2.59
CA MET A 103 -7.29 0.84 1.46
C MET A 103 -6.56 0.45 0.18
N ALA A 104 -7.33 0.21 -0.88
CA ALA A 104 -6.80 -0.01 -2.21
C ALA A 104 -6.69 1.31 -2.99
N GLN A 105 -5.50 1.60 -3.50
CA GLN A 105 -5.28 2.70 -4.44
C GLN A 105 -4.96 2.16 -5.84
N CYS A 106 -5.56 2.77 -6.85
CA CYS A 106 -5.43 2.36 -8.24
C CYS A 106 -5.03 3.54 -9.11
N TYR A 107 -4.00 3.36 -9.93
CA TYR A 107 -3.46 4.38 -10.83
C TYR A 107 -3.68 4.05 -12.32
N VAL A 108 -4.46 3.01 -12.62
CA VAL A 108 -4.65 2.52 -14.00
C VAL A 108 -5.08 3.60 -15.00
N ALA A 109 -5.82 4.62 -14.56
CA ALA A 109 -6.28 5.69 -15.45
C ALA A 109 -5.14 6.56 -16.00
N GLU A 110 -4.04 6.68 -15.25
CA GLU A 110 -2.90 7.57 -15.53
C GLU A 110 -1.63 6.80 -15.93
N ALA A 111 -1.62 5.48 -15.77
CA ALA A 111 -0.46 4.64 -16.05
C ALA A 111 -0.17 4.53 -17.55
N SER A 112 1.12 4.47 -17.91
CA SER A 112 1.60 4.32 -19.29
C SER A 112 1.16 3.00 -19.93
N ASN A 113 1.04 1.95 -19.13
CA ASN A 113 0.53 0.64 -19.52
C ASN A 113 -0.96 0.45 -19.17
N GLY A 114 -1.65 1.54 -18.83
CA GLY A 114 -3.07 1.57 -18.48
C GLY A 114 -3.92 2.41 -19.45
N GLY A 115 -4.92 3.10 -18.89
CA GLY A 115 -5.81 4.03 -19.57
C GLY A 115 -7.29 3.70 -19.36
N LEU A 116 -8.17 4.71 -19.34
CA LEU A 116 -9.62 4.53 -19.11
C LEU A 116 -10.32 3.58 -20.09
N LYS A 117 -9.74 3.36 -21.28
CA LYS A 117 -10.25 2.37 -22.26
C LYS A 117 -10.04 0.93 -21.81
N SER A 118 -9.08 0.63 -20.94
CA SER A 118 -8.92 -0.71 -20.37
C SER A 118 -9.95 -1.01 -19.27
N LEU A 119 -10.65 0.01 -18.77
CA LEU A 119 -11.76 -0.10 -17.82
C LEU A 119 -13.12 -0.29 -18.50
N SER A 120 -13.22 -0.16 -19.82
CA SER A 120 -14.45 -0.51 -20.54
C SER A 120 -14.51 -2.02 -20.74
N TYR A 121 -15.49 -2.66 -20.10
CA TYR A 121 -15.83 -4.09 -20.08
C TYR A 121 -15.09 -4.96 -19.05
N ARG A 122 -15.67 -5.01 -17.85
CA ARG A 122 -16.08 -6.25 -17.17
C ARG A 122 -17.23 -5.96 -16.20
#